data_AF-A0A806J2B5-F1
#
_entry.id   AF-A0A806J2B5-F1
#
_cell.length_a   1.000
_cell.length_b   1.000
_cell.length_c   1.000
_cell.angle_alpha   90.00
_cell.angle_beta   90.00
_cell.angle_gamma   90.00
#
_symmetry.space_group_name_H-M   'P 1'
#
loop_
_entity.id
_entity.type
_entity.pdbx_description
1 polymer ?
#
loop_
_entity_poly.entity_id
_entity_poly.type
_entity_poly.pdbx_seq_one_letter_code
_entity_poly.pdbx_strand_id
1 'polypeptide(L)'
;MQLIYTTQTTGFEPHKHYRNPLYFEKAESKVTDVVIYGDFPKIAQAYQSLGVKVQWVDEQSDKKPLDKMTVPELTTALKALNVEIPQGAKKDELIALLKQAKGGDNDPERTNG
;
A
#
# COMPACT_ATOMS: atom_id res chain seq x y z
N MET A 1 -14.63 2.16 16.07
CA MET A 1 -13.31 2.82 16.16
C MET A 1 -12.35 2.04 15.28
N GLN A 2 -11.57 2.71 14.43
CA GLN A 2 -10.58 2.08 13.56
C GLN A 2 -9.20 2.11 14.21
N LEU A 3 -8.50 0.97 14.22
CA LEU A 3 -7.13 0.85 14.72
C LEU A 3 -6.20 0.38 13.60
N ILE A 4 -5.06 1.05 13.45
CA ILE A 4 -4.09 0.75 12.40
C ILE A 4 -2.80 0.28 13.06
N TYR A 5 -2.45 -0.97 12.81
CA TYR A 5 -1.16 -1.52 13.20
C TYR A 5 -0.15 -1.25 12.10
N THR A 6 0.93 -0.54 12.43
CA THR A 6 1.99 -0.23 11.48
C THR A 6 3.32 -0.03 12.19
N THR A 7 4.41 -0.42 11.54
CA THR A 7 5.79 -0.11 11.95
C THR A 7 6.31 1.20 11.36
N GLN A 8 5.53 1.85 10.48
CA GLN A 8 5.88 3.15 9.93
C GLN A 8 6.04 4.19 11.04
N THR A 9 6.97 5.12 10.87
CA THR A 9 7.25 6.19 11.84
C THR A 9 6.84 7.57 11.33
N THR A 10 6.29 7.64 10.11
CA THR A 10 5.89 8.87 9.43
C THR A 10 4.59 8.64 8.64
N GLY A 11 3.98 9.73 8.14
CA GLY A 11 2.73 9.63 7.36
C GLY A 11 1.47 9.36 8.19
N PHE A 12 1.50 9.70 9.48
CA PHE A 12 0.36 9.54 10.37
C PHE A 12 -0.69 10.62 10.15
N GLU A 13 -1.93 10.19 9.96
CA GLU A 13 -3.08 11.10 9.89
C GLU A 13 -3.63 11.41 11.29
N PRO A 14 -3.90 12.69 11.64
CA PRO A 14 -4.29 13.09 12.99
C PRO A 14 -5.64 12.52 13.48
N HIS A 15 -6.48 12.01 12.58
CA HIS A 15 -7.79 11.44 12.91
C HIS A 15 -7.80 9.90 12.99
N LYS A 16 -6.62 9.26 12.87
CA LYS A 16 -6.46 7.81 12.85
C LYS A 16 -5.69 7.34 14.09
N HIS A 17 -6.04 6.15 14.57
CA HIS A 17 -5.34 5.53 15.68
C HIS A 17 -4.28 4.57 15.16
N TYR A 18 -3.02 4.91 15.37
CA TYR A 18 -1.89 4.06 15.00
C TYR A 18 -1.34 3.35 16.23
N ARG A 19 -0.91 2.11 16.05
CA ARG A 19 -0.28 1.30 17.08
C ARG A 19 0.83 0.46 16.48
N ASN A 20 1.92 0.28 17.21
CA ASN A 20 2.96 -0.61 16.74
C ASN A 20 2.54 -2.07 16.99
N PRO A 21 2.52 -2.93 15.95
CA PRO A 21 2.18 -4.34 16.09
C PRO A 21 3.13 -5.11 17.02
N LEU A 22 4.37 -4.64 17.18
CA LEU A 22 5.34 -5.25 18.09
C LEU A 22 4.96 -5.09 19.58
N TYR A 23 4.12 -4.11 19.92
CA TYR A 23 3.58 -3.91 21.27
C TYR A 23 2.15 -4.47 21.41
N PHE A 24 1.75 -5.39 20.53
CA PHE A 24 0.46 -6.03 20.65
C PHE A 24 0.43 -7.03 21.82
N GLU A 25 -0.36 -6.70 22.85
CA GLU A 25 -0.59 -7.60 23.98
C GLU A 25 -1.94 -8.34 23.86
N LYS A 26 -3.00 -7.60 23.53
CA LYS A 26 -4.36 -8.15 23.41
C LYS A 26 -5.23 -7.34 22.45
N ALA A 27 -6.24 -7.99 21.90
CA ALA A 27 -7.24 -7.32 21.07
C ALA A 27 -8.17 -6.45 21.92
N GLU A 28 -8.48 -5.25 21.43
CA GLU A 28 -9.39 -4.33 22.10
C GLU A 28 -10.83 -4.52 21.64
N SER A 29 -11.74 -4.77 22.58
CA SER A 29 -13.17 -5.00 22.29
C SER A 29 -13.92 -3.78 21.75
N LYS A 30 -13.36 -2.58 21.88
CA LYS A 30 -13.96 -1.33 21.35
C LYS A 30 -13.63 -1.07 19.88
N VAL A 31 -12.71 -1.87 19.31
CA VAL A 31 -12.28 -1.74 17.93
C VAL A 31 -13.24 -2.51 17.04
N THR A 32 -13.75 -1.84 16.02
CA THR A 32 -14.69 -2.42 15.04
C THR A 32 -13.99 -2.77 13.74
N ASP A 33 -12.88 -2.08 13.46
CA ASP A 33 -12.11 -2.19 12.22
C ASP A 33 -10.62 -2.11 12.54
N VAL A 34 -9.86 -3.08 12.04
CA VAL A 34 -8.41 -3.16 12.19
C VAL A 34 -7.77 -3.18 10.82
N VAL A 35 -6.76 -2.33 10.63
CA VAL A 35 -5.89 -2.34 9.46
C VAL A 35 -4.51 -2.74 9.92
N ILE A 36 -3.90 -3.72 9.28
CA ILE A 36 -2.58 -4.25 9.63
C ILE A 36 -1.67 -4.01 8.45
N TYR A 37 -0.66 -3.17 8.65
CA TYR A 37 0.41 -2.94 7.70
C TYR A 37 1.51 -3.97 7.92
N GLY A 38 1.78 -4.79 6.90
CA GLY A 38 2.74 -5.89 6.96
C GLY A 38 2.17 -7.21 7.48
N ASP A 39 3.05 -8.16 7.81
CA ASP A 39 2.67 -9.54 8.13
C ASP A 39 2.56 -9.79 9.64
N PHE A 40 1.36 -9.60 10.20
CA PHE A 40 1.10 -9.79 11.64
C PHE A 40 -0.11 -10.69 11.91
N PRO A 41 0.00 -12.01 11.63
CA PRO A 41 -1.12 -12.95 11.76
C PRO A 41 -1.66 -13.08 13.19
N LYS A 42 -0.80 -12.93 14.20
CA LYS A 42 -1.22 -12.98 15.62
C LYS A 42 -2.27 -11.92 15.95
N ILE A 43 -2.10 -10.72 15.39
CA ILE A 43 -3.01 -9.59 15.60
C ILE A 43 -4.31 -9.86 14.85
N ALA A 44 -4.21 -10.22 13.58
CA ALA A 44 -5.36 -10.54 12.75
C ALA A 44 -6.24 -11.62 13.38
N GLN A 45 -5.64 -12.72 13.81
CA GLN A 45 -6.35 -13.84 14.42
C GLN A 45 -7.07 -13.44 15.72
N ALA A 46 -6.43 -12.61 16.56
CA ALA A 46 -7.03 -12.13 17.80
C ALA A 46 -8.29 -11.28 17.55
N TYR A 47 -8.26 -10.40 16.54
CA TYR A 47 -9.40 -9.57 16.17
C TYR A 47 -10.48 -10.36 15.40
N GLN A 48 -10.09 -11.24 14.49
CA GLN A 48 -11.03 -12.12 13.78
C GLN A 48 -11.81 -13.02 14.75
N SER A 49 -11.16 -13.52 15.80
CA SER A 49 -11.81 -14.32 16.85
C SER A 49 -12.87 -13.53 17.63
N LEU A 50 -12.78 -12.20 17.63
CA LEU A 50 -13.77 -11.30 18.23
C LEU A 50 -14.84 -10.85 17.22
N GLY A 51 -14.81 -11.34 15.98
CA GLY A 51 -15.70 -10.90 14.90
C GLY A 51 -15.39 -9.49 14.37
N VAL A 52 -14.20 -8.96 14.66
CA VAL A 52 -13.75 -7.64 14.21
C VAL A 52 -13.26 -7.74 12.77
N LYS A 53 -13.57 -6.72 11.97
CA LYS A 53 -13.13 -6.67 10.57
C LYS A 53 -11.64 -6.36 10.49
N VAL A 54 -10.85 -7.29 9.95
CA VAL A 54 -9.41 -7.13 9.75
C VAL A 54 -9.10 -6.91 8.28
N GLN A 55 -8.27 -5.91 7.97
CA GLN A 55 -7.74 -5.60 6.65
C GLN A 55 -6.22 -5.70 6.68
N TRP A 56 -5.66 -6.41 5.73
CA TRP A 56 -4.22 -6.53 5.55
C TRP A 56 -3.81 -5.57 4.46
N VAL A 57 -2.78 -4.78 4.74
CA VAL A 57 -2.19 -3.86 3.79
C VAL A 57 -0.71 -4.20 3.75
N ASP A 58 -0.24 -4.76 2.65
CA ASP A 58 1.20 -4.83 2.44
C ASP A 58 1.75 -3.40 2.44
N GLU A 59 2.78 -3.13 3.24
CA GLU A 59 3.44 -1.80 3.32
C GLU A 59 3.92 -1.29 1.94
N GLN A 60 3.97 -2.16 0.93
CA GLN A 60 4.28 -1.82 -0.46
C GLN A 60 3.09 -1.26 -1.26
N SER A 61 1.87 -1.37 -0.75
CA SER A 61 0.63 -1.06 -1.50
C SER A 61 0.06 0.33 -1.21
N ASP A 62 0.62 1.08 -0.26
CA ASP A 62 0.19 2.46 0.04
C ASP A 62 0.83 3.54 -0.86
N LYS A 63 1.16 3.16 -2.10
CA LYS A 63 1.15 4.14 -3.19
C LYS A 63 -0.27 4.08 -3.75
N LYS A 64 -1.02 5.19 -3.68
CA LYS A 64 -2.29 5.38 -4.40
C LYS A 64 -2.27 4.55 -5.70
N PRO A 65 -3.32 3.77 -6.01
CA PRO A 65 -3.36 3.04 -7.26
C PRO A 65 -3.00 4.01 -8.37
N LEU A 66 -2.06 3.62 -9.23
CA LEU A 66 -1.51 4.48 -10.28
C LEU A 66 -2.66 5.10 -11.12
N ASP A 67 -3.76 4.37 -11.23
CA ASP A 67 -5.04 4.68 -11.87
C ASP A 67 -5.77 5.88 -11.23
N LYS A 68 -5.51 6.18 -9.96
CA LYS A 68 -6.03 7.35 -9.23
C LYS A 68 -5.10 8.56 -9.29
N MET A 69 -3.82 8.40 -9.66
CA MET A 69 -2.90 9.53 -9.79
C MET A 69 -3.26 10.42 -10.98
N THR A 70 -2.91 11.70 -10.89
CA THR A 70 -3.08 12.66 -12.00
C THR A 70 -1.89 12.58 -12.97
N VAL A 71 -2.06 13.01 -14.22
CA VAL A 71 -0.98 13.13 -15.22
C VAL A 71 0.29 13.81 -14.65
N PRO A 72 0.20 14.95 -13.94
CA PRO A 72 1.39 15.56 -13.34
C PRO A 72 2.03 14.72 -12.20
N GLU A 73 1.24 14.02 -11.38
CA GLU A 73 1.79 13.12 -10.34
C GLU A 73 2.56 11.94 -10.97
N LEU A 74 1.98 11.31 -11.99
CA LEU A 74 2.63 10.21 -12.71
C LEU A 74 3.91 10.66 -13.42
N THR A 75 3.86 11.83 -14.06
CA THR A 75 5.02 12.44 -14.73
C THR A 75 6.15 12.72 -13.74
N THR A 76 5.82 13.27 -12.56
CA THR A 76 6.80 13.54 -11.50
C THR A 76 7.44 12.25 -11.01
N ALA A 77 6.64 11.22 -10.78
CA ALA A 77 7.13 9.93 -10.32
C ALA A 77 8.02 9.21 -11.37
N LEU A 78 7.72 9.36 -12.66
CA LEU A 78 8.56 8.87 -13.77
C LEU A 78 9.89 9.64 -13.87
N LYS A 79 9.86 10.97 -13.78
CA LYS A 79 11.07 11.81 -13.75
C LYS A 79 11.97 11.48 -12.57
N ALA A 80 11.38 11.24 -11.40
CA ALA A 80 12.13 10.83 -10.20
C ALA A 80 12.85 9.49 -10.39
N LEU A 81 12.35 8.63 -11.28
CA LEU A 81 12.95 7.35 -11.66
C LEU A 81 13.87 7.45 -12.87
N ASN A 82 14.15 8.65 -13.40
CA ASN A 82 14.90 8.87 -14.63
C ASN A 82 14.30 8.15 -15.86
N VAL A 83 12.97 7.97 -15.89
CA VAL A 83 12.28 7.38 -17.05
C VAL A 83 11.96 8.48 -18.06
N GLU A 84 12.30 8.26 -19.32
CA GLU A 84 11.92 9.14 -20.42
C GLU A 84 10.41 9.11 -20.64
N ILE A 85 9.79 10.28 -20.65
CA ILE A 85 8.35 10.45 -20.79
C ILE A 85 8.06 10.94 -22.21
N PRO A 86 7.33 10.18 -23.04
CA PRO A 86 6.99 10.62 -24.38
C PRO A 86 6.12 11.88 -24.35
N GLN A 87 6.42 12.84 -25.24
CA GLN A 87 5.64 14.07 -25.36
C GLN A 87 4.23 13.72 -25.86
N GLY A 88 3.20 13.99 -25.04
CA GLY A 88 1.82 13.59 -25.33
C GLY A 88 1.40 12.25 -24.72
N ALA A 89 2.26 11.64 -23.88
CA ALA A 89 1.91 10.45 -23.11
C ALA A 89 0.60 10.64 -22.34
N LYS A 90 -0.31 9.69 -22.53
CA LYS A 90 -1.59 9.68 -21.82
C LYS A 90 -1.42 9.12 -20.41
N LYS A 91 -2.41 9.38 -19.56
CA LYS A 91 -2.44 8.85 -18.19
C LYS A 91 -2.16 7.34 -18.15
N ASP A 92 -2.82 6.54 -18.99
CA ASP A 92 -2.57 5.09 -19.10
C ASP A 92 -1.11 4.73 -19.42
N GLU A 93 -0.48 5.44 -20.37
CA GLU A 93 0.93 5.18 -20.70
C GLU A 93 1.87 5.56 -19.56
N LEU A 94 1.60 6.68 -18.89
CA LEU A 94 2.38 7.10 -17.73
C LEU A 94 2.25 6.09 -16.57
N ILE A 95 1.07 5.51 -16.37
CA ILE A 95 0.83 4.44 -15.39
C ILE A 95 1.65 3.19 -15.77
N ALA A 96 1.59 2.77 -17.04
CA ALA A 96 2.30 1.60 -17.53
C ALA A 96 3.82 1.74 -17.36
N LEU A 97 4.38 2.88 -17.78
CA LEU A 97 5.81 3.19 -17.61
C LEU A 97 6.21 3.20 -16.14
N LEU A 98 5.37 3.75 -15.26
CA LEU A 98 5.68 3.89 -13.85
C LEU A 98 5.58 2.54 -13.12
N LYS A 99 4.67 1.67 -13.56
CA LYS A 99 4.56 0.27 -13.11
C LYS A 99 5.78 -0.52 -13.55
N GLN A 100 6.21 -0.38 -14.80
CA GLN A 100 7.40 -1.03 -15.34
C GLN A 100 8.67 -0.58 -14.58
N ALA A 101 8.82 0.71 -14.31
CA ALA A 101 9.99 1.27 -13.64
C ALA A 101 10.08 0.98 -12.13
N LYS A 102 8.94 0.79 -11.44
CA LYS A 102 8.91 0.49 -9.99
C LYS A 102 9.09 -0.98 -9.65
N GLY A 103 9.36 -1.85 -10.62
CA GLY A 103 9.46 -3.29 -10.41
C GLY A 103 8.10 -3.98 -10.52
N GLY A 104 7.31 -3.60 -11.53
CA GLY A 104 6.18 -4.44 -11.94
C GLY A 104 6.71 -5.82 -12.32
N ASP A 105 6.16 -6.85 -11.69
CA ASP A 105 6.14 -8.24 -12.13
C ASP A 105 5.97 -8.32 -13.66
N ASN A 106 7.08 -8.29 -14.38
CA ASN A 106 7.17 -8.71 -15.77
C ASN A 106 7.85 -10.08 -15.75
N ASP A 107 7.13 -11.07 -15.25
CA ASP A 107 7.22 -12.42 -15.80
C ASP A 107 5.77 -12.87 -16.01
N PRO A 108 5.34 -12.98 -17.27
CA PRO A 108 5.58 -14.25 -17.93
C PRO A 108 6.19 -14.08 -19.32
N GLU A 109 6.98 -15.08 -19.71
CA GLU A 109 7.54 -15.33 -21.04
C GLU A 109 8.96 -14.78 -21.30
N ARG A 110 9.92 -15.37 -20.59
CA ARG A 110 11.05 -16.02 -21.29
C ARG A 110 10.53 -17.09 -22.26
N THR A 111 9.96 -16.71 -23.39
CA THR A 111 9.79 -17.62 -24.54
C THR A 111 9.66 -16.82 -25.81
N ASN A 112 10.79 -16.51 -26.45
CA ASN A 112 10.81 -16.56 -27.90
C ASN A 112 12.12 -17.22 -28.35
N GLY A 113 11.95 -18.18 -29.27
CA GLY A 113 12.87 -19.28 -29.58
C GLY A 113 14.18 -18.92 -30.23
#